data_AF-A0AAE3CAN7-F1
#
_entry.id   AF-A0AAE3CAN7-F1
#
_cell.length_a   1.000
_cell.length_b   1.000
_cell.length_c   1.000
_cell.angle_alpha   90.00
_cell.angle_beta   90.00
_cell.angle_gamma   90.00
#
_symmetry.space_group_name_H-M   'P 1'
#
loop_
_entity.id
_entity.type
_entity.pdbx_description
1 polymer ?
#
loop_
_entity_poly.entity_id
_entity_poly.type
_entity_poly.pdbx_seq_one_letter_code
_entity_poly.pdbx_strand_id
1 'polypeptide(L)'
;MPVIEVSDAVYRKFKAFMKVVDAVMGEEVGDETIYADFVLSMGIDKLLQDPLPDDPILRSTMVSMFKKNPEFVAEFIAETLKEGQMGIEKQIEMWKRYIS
;
A
#
# COMPACT_ATOMS: atom_id res chain seq x y z
N MET A 1 -11.58 3.30 19.75
CA MET A 1 -10.64 3.08 18.63
C MET A 1 -10.92 1.70 18.05
N PRO A 2 -10.75 1.49 16.74
CA PRO A 2 -10.83 0.15 16.15
C PRO A 2 -9.75 -0.77 16.74
N VAL A 3 -10.01 -2.07 16.78
CA VAL A 3 -9.06 -3.09 17.24
C VAL A 3 -8.63 -3.92 16.04
N ILE A 4 -7.32 -4.06 15.82
CA ILE A 4 -6.74 -4.90 14.77
C ILE A 4 -5.94 -6.00 15.45
N GLU A 5 -6.29 -7.25 15.18
CA GLU A 5 -5.53 -8.40 15.64
C GLU A 5 -4.38 -8.70 14.68
N VAL A 6 -3.18 -8.87 15.23
CA VAL A 6 -1.96 -9.23 14.47
C VAL A 6 -1.33 -10.46 15.10
N SER A 7 -0.57 -11.22 14.30
CA SER A 7 0.18 -12.35 14.85
C SER A 7 1.31 -11.90 15.78
N ASP A 8 1.66 -12.73 16.76
CA ASP A 8 2.78 -12.49 17.68
C ASP A 8 4.09 -12.19 16.93
N ALA A 9 4.31 -12.84 15.79
CA ALA A 9 5.48 -12.63 14.97
C ALA A 9 5.54 -11.21 14.38
N VAL A 10 4.40 -10.67 13.94
CA VAL A 10 4.30 -9.30 13.43
C VAL A 10 4.43 -8.31 14.59
N TYR A 11 3.75 -8.55 15.71
CA TYR A 11 3.84 -7.69 16.89
C TYR A 11 5.28 -7.60 17.42
N ARG A 12 6.00 -8.71 17.48
CA ARG A 12 7.41 -8.74 17.88
C ARG A 12 8.29 -7.87 16.96
N LYS A 13 8.07 -7.93 15.64
CA LYS A 13 8.80 -7.09 14.66
C LYS A 13 8.44 -5.62 14.84
N PHE A 14 7.16 -5.31 15.02
CA PHE A 14 6.68 -3.96 15.27
C PHE A 14 7.33 -3.35 16.53
N LYS A 15 7.30 -4.07 17.66
CA LYS A 15 7.97 -3.66 18.91
C LYS A 15 9.47 -3.40 18.73
N ALA A 16 10.15 -4.21 17.93
CA ALA A 16 11.56 -3.99 17.62
C ALA A 16 11.78 -2.75 16.74
N PHE A 17 10.87 -2.51 15.79
CA PHE A 17 10.92 -1.38 14.86
C PHE A 17 10.66 -0.03 15.54
N MET A 18 9.88 0.02 16.63
CA MET A 18 9.69 1.26 17.43
C MET A 18 11.03 1.92 17.77
N LYS A 19 12.05 1.13 18.13
CA LYS A 19 13.40 1.63 18.43
C LYS A 19 14.07 2.34 17.26
N VAL A 20 13.76 1.94 16.03
CA VAL A 20 14.25 2.59 14.81
C VAL A 20 13.55 3.94 14.64
N VAL A 21 12.24 4.00 14.90
CA VAL A 21 11.48 5.24 14.87
C VAL A 21 12.03 6.21 15.93
N ASP A 22 12.25 5.76 17.16
CA ASP A 22 12.83 6.58 18.23
C ASP A 22 14.20 7.14 17.85
N ALA A 23 15.05 6.31 17.25
CA ALA A 23 16.38 6.73 16.81
C ALA A 23 16.32 7.80 15.72
N VAL A 24 15.32 7.75 14.83
CA VAL A 24 15.13 8.75 13.77
C VAL A 24 14.54 10.05 14.32
N MET A 25 13.60 9.95 15.26
CA MET A 25 12.92 11.10 15.87
C MET A 25 13.79 11.76 16.95
N GLY A 26 14.77 11.05 17.51
CA GLY A 26 15.64 11.52 18.59
C GLY A 26 14.98 11.47 19.98
N GLU A 27 13.75 11.02 20.07
CA GLU A 27 12.95 10.90 21.30
C GLU A 27 11.90 9.80 21.18
N GLU A 28 11.33 9.39 22.31
CA GLU A 28 10.20 8.48 22.36
C GLU A 28 8.93 9.21 21.89
N VAL A 29 8.29 8.70 20.85
CA VAL A 29 7.20 9.37 20.13
C VAL A 29 5.86 9.26 20.87
N GLY A 30 5.71 8.24 21.73
CA GLY A 30 4.52 8.08 22.57
C GLY A 30 4.18 6.62 22.87
N ASP A 31 2.89 6.29 22.88
CA ASP A 31 2.43 4.91 23.11
C ASP A 31 2.44 4.06 21.84
N GLU A 32 2.22 2.75 22.00
CA GLU A 32 2.21 1.78 20.88
C GLU A 32 1.21 2.12 19.78
N THR A 33 0.11 2.80 20.10
CA THR A 33 -0.90 3.19 19.12
C THR A 33 -0.36 4.23 18.15
N ILE A 34 0.41 5.20 18.65
CA ILE A 34 1.03 6.23 17.79
C ILE A 34 2.03 5.59 16.81
N TYR A 35 2.86 4.67 17.27
CA TYR A 35 3.76 3.95 16.37
C TYR A 35 3.00 3.09 15.37
N ALA A 36 1.91 2.46 15.78
CA ALA A 36 1.11 1.61 14.91
C ALA A 36 0.46 2.45 13.80
N ASP A 37 -0.14 3.59 14.14
CA ASP A 37 -0.73 4.51 13.18
C ASP A 37 0.32 5.03 12.19
N PHE A 38 1.51 5.40 12.68
CA PHE A 38 2.61 5.83 11.83
C PHE A 38 3.05 4.73 10.84
N VAL A 39 3.33 3.53 11.35
CA VAL A 39 3.80 2.40 10.54
C VAL A 39 2.75 1.97 9.52
N LEU A 40 1.48 1.88 9.91
CA LEU A 40 0.38 1.52 9.01
C LEU A 40 0.20 2.58 7.92
N SER A 41 0.20 3.87 8.30
CA SER A 41 0.06 4.97 7.33
C SER A 41 1.19 4.97 6.31
N MET A 42 2.45 4.85 6.77
CA MET A 42 3.59 4.76 5.84
C MET A 42 3.53 3.49 4.98
N GLY A 43 3.14 2.35 5.57
CA GLY A 43 3.01 1.09 4.87
C GLY A 43 2.01 1.18 3.71
N ILE A 44 0.83 1.77 3.96
CA ILE A 44 -0.20 1.99 2.94
C ILE A 44 0.33 2.94 1.84
N ASP A 45 0.92 4.07 2.22
CA ASP A 45 1.48 5.04 1.26
C ASP A 45 2.55 4.38 0.36
N LYS A 46 3.38 3.48 0.92
CA LYS A 46 4.39 2.74 0.16
C LYS A 46 3.80 1.67 -0.75
N LEU A 47 2.82 0.90 -0.27
CA LEU A 47 2.14 -0.12 -1.06
C LEU A 47 1.40 0.48 -2.27
N LEU A 48 0.83 1.68 -2.13
CA LEU A 48 0.19 2.40 -3.24
C LEU A 48 1.18 2.86 -4.32
N GLN A 49 2.42 3.13 -3.95
CA GLN A 49 3.45 3.61 -4.87
C GLN A 49 4.23 2.48 -5.56
N ASP A 50 4.26 1.29 -4.96
CA ASP A 50 4.99 0.12 -5.45
C ASP A 50 4.68 -0.26 -6.92
N PRO A 51 3.41 -0.29 -7.38
CA PRO A 51 3.11 -0.65 -8.77
C PRO A 51 3.39 0.48 -9.78
N LEU A 52 3.75 1.68 -9.31
CA LEU A 52 3.95 2.84 -10.17
C LEU A 52 5.41 2.94 -10.65
N PRO A 53 5.64 3.46 -11.87
CA PRO A 53 7.00 3.77 -12.33
C PRO A 53 7.69 4.73 -11.36
N ASP A 54 9.02 4.78 -11.44
CA ASP A 54 9.85 5.62 -10.59
C ASP A 54 9.78 7.10 -11.00
N ASP A 55 8.57 7.67 -10.91
CA ASP A 55 8.25 9.06 -11.16
C ASP A 55 7.75 9.71 -9.85
N PRO A 56 8.48 10.67 -9.28
CA PRO A 56 8.11 11.31 -8.01
C PRO A 56 6.78 12.05 -8.05
N ILE A 57 6.41 12.64 -9.20
CA ILE A 57 5.17 13.41 -9.35
C ILE A 57 3.99 12.45 -9.39
N LEU A 58 4.09 11.36 -10.15
CA LEU A 58 3.04 10.36 -10.23
C LEU A 58 2.80 9.69 -8.87
N ARG A 59 3.88 9.28 -8.20
CA ARG A 59 3.81 8.64 -6.87
C ARG A 59 3.19 9.56 -5.82
N SER A 60 3.60 10.83 -5.77
CA SER A 60 3.01 11.81 -4.84
C SER A 60 1.56 12.16 -5.17
N THR A 61 1.20 12.19 -6.46
CA THR A 61 -0.18 12.38 -6.91
C THR A 61 -1.07 11.23 -6.44
N MET A 62 -0.63 9.98 -6.60
CA MET A 62 -1.38 8.80 -6.14
C MET A 62 -1.67 8.86 -4.64
N VAL A 63 -0.64 9.14 -3.82
CA VAL A 63 -0.82 9.30 -2.36
C VAL A 63 -1.79 10.44 -2.04
N SER A 64 -1.70 11.57 -2.75
CA SER A 64 -2.57 12.73 -2.53
C SER A 64 -4.02 12.43 -2.90
N MET A 65 -4.24 11.69 -3.99
CA MET A 65 -5.58 11.22 -4.38
C MET A 65 -6.16 10.28 -3.32
N PHE A 66 -5.37 9.30 -2.86
CA PHE A 66 -5.81 8.35 -1.85
C PHE A 66 -6.16 9.05 -0.53
N LYS A 67 -5.35 10.03 -0.09
CA LYS A 67 -5.66 10.83 1.12
C LYS A 67 -6.95 11.64 1.00
N LYS A 68 -7.33 12.03 -0.22
CA LYS A 68 -8.55 12.81 -0.47
C LYS A 68 -9.81 11.94 -0.50
N ASN A 69 -9.72 10.72 -1.03
CA ASN A 69 -10.84 9.79 -1.13
C ASN A 69 -10.34 8.33 -1.19
N PRO A 70 -10.00 7.72 -0.04
CA PRO A 70 -9.33 6.43 -0.02
C PRO A 70 -10.21 5.29 -0.53
N GLU A 71 -11.51 5.33 -0.26
CA GLU A 71 -12.47 4.33 -0.71
C GLU A 71 -12.55 4.27 -2.24
N PHE A 72 -12.75 5.43 -2.88
CA PHE A 72 -12.83 5.50 -4.34
C PHE A 72 -11.52 5.06 -5.02
N VAL A 73 -10.38 5.54 -4.52
CA VAL A 73 -9.09 5.24 -5.14
C VAL A 73 -8.75 3.75 -4.99
N ALA A 74 -9.00 3.15 -3.81
CA ALA A 74 -8.81 1.72 -3.60
C ALA A 74 -9.70 0.89 -4.53
N GLU A 75 -10.98 1.24 -4.65
CA GLU A 75 -11.94 0.54 -5.50
C GLU A 75 -11.55 0.64 -6.98
N PHE A 76 -11.22 1.85 -7.44
CA PHE A 76 -10.79 2.08 -8.82
C PHE A 76 -9.54 1.28 -9.19
N ILE A 77 -8.52 1.25 -8.31
CA ILE A 77 -7.31 0.45 -8.53
C ILE A 77 -7.67 -1.04 -8.61
N ALA A 78 -8.51 -1.53 -7.69
CA ALA A 78 -8.90 -2.94 -7.64
C ALA A 78 -9.67 -3.37 -8.91
N GLU A 79 -10.57 -2.52 -9.41
CA GLU A 79 -11.30 -2.75 -10.66
C GLU A 79 -10.36 -2.75 -11.86
N THR A 80 -9.48 -1.73 -11.96
CA THR A 80 -8.52 -1.61 -13.06
C THR A 80 -7.58 -2.82 -13.13
N LEU A 81 -7.11 -3.33 -11.99
CA LEU A 81 -6.26 -4.52 -11.93
C LEU A 81 -7.00 -5.79 -12.39
N LYS A 82 -8.26 -5.96 -11.99
CA LYS A 82 -9.10 -7.08 -12.42
C LYS A 82 -9.34 -7.04 -13.93
N GLU A 83 -9.67 -5.87 -14.47
CA GLU A 83 -9.88 -5.68 -15.90
C GLU A 83 -8.59 -5.92 -16.70
N GLY A 84 -7.44 -5.46 -16.20
CA GLY A 84 -6.14 -5.70 -16.82
C GLY A 84 -5.80 -7.19 -16.91
N GLN A 85 -6.05 -7.96 -15.86
CA GLN A 85 -5.85 -9.42 -15.86
C GLN A 85 -6.77 -10.11 -16.87
N MET A 86 -8.05 -9.74 -16.91
CA MET A 86 -9.02 -10.27 -17.89
C MET A 86 -8.70 -9.84 -19.33
N GLY A 87 -8.13 -8.64 -19.50
CA GLY A 87 -7.77 -8.07 -20.80
C GLY A 87 -6.56 -8.78 -21.43
N ILE A 88 -5.55 -9.14 -20.62
CA ILE A 88 -4.37 -9.88 -21.07
C ILE A 88 -4.77 -11.28 -21.55
N GLU A 89 -5.62 -12.00 -20.80
CA GLU A 89 -6.11 -13.32 -21.20
C GLU A 89 -6.92 -13.27 -22.50
N LYS A 90 -7.85 -12.33 -22.63
CA LYS A 90 -8.64 -12.12 -23.86
C LYS A 90 -7.78 -11.71 -25.05
N GLN A 91 -6.76 -10.87 -24.85
CA GLN A 91 -5.81 -10.52 -25.91
C GLN A 91 -5.00 -11.73 -26.35
N ILE A 92 -4.45 -12.51 -25.43
CA ILE A 92 -3.71 -13.73 -25.76
C ILE A 92 -4.59 -14.71 -26.54
N GLU A 93 -5.86 -14.86 -26.15
CA GLU A 93 -6.81 -15.74 -26.85
C GLU A 93 -7.19 -15.23 -28.24
N MET A 94 -7.43 -13.92 -28.41
CA MET A 94 -7.63 -13.32 -29.73
C MET A 94 -6.40 -13.53 -30.62
N TRP A 95 -5.20 -13.30 -30.10
CA TRP A 95 -3.97 -13.44 -30.86
C TRP A 95 -3.77 -14.87 -31.32
N LYS A 96 -4.00 -15.87 -30.44
CA LYS A 96 -3.97 -17.30 -30.83
C LYS A 96 -4.89 -17.63 -32.00
N ARG A 97 -6.07 -17.00 -32.11
CA ARG A 97 -6.98 -17.20 -33.25
C ARG A 97 -6.49 -16.63 -34.57
N TYR A 98 -5.61 -15.63 -34.55
CA TYR A 98 -5.04 -15.04 -35.77
C TYR A 98 -3.84 -15.81 -36.32
N ILE A 99 -3.21 -16.65 -35.49
CA ILE A 99 -2.01 -17.44 -35.85
C ILE A 99 -2.32 -18.94 -36.01
N SER A 100 -3.57 -19.34 -35.80
CA SER A 100 -4.12 -20.68 -36.04
C SER A 100 -4.94 -20.72 -37.33
#